data_AF-A0A937JBB7-F1
#
_entry.id   AF-A0A937JBB7-F1
#
_cell.length_a   1.000
_cell.length_b   1.000
_cell.length_c   1.000
_cell.angle_alpha   90.00
_cell.angle_beta   90.00
_cell.angle_gamma   90.00
#
_symmetry.space_group_name_H-M   'P 1'
#
loop_
_entity.id
_entity.type
_entity.pdbx_description
1 polymer ?
#
loop_
_entity_poly.entity_id
_entity_poly.type
_entity_poly.pdbx_seq_one_letter_code
_entity_poly.pdbx_strand_id
1 'polypeptide(L)'
;HPMAFNPDTGLVYIPVNEIPFFYDKTRNVEESKSFWNIGYDAAAGWPVEYPAGTLDAVSGLDGGTLLAWDPVKAEPRWAVPFPLPLNGGVLSTTAGLVFQGNKFGEFVAYDAATGERLWSHNLVGNAAAAPMTYEIDGEQYLSVLSGWGSVSNLIAGFTYGEAKAKEPARVITFKLGGTEFMPEPLVASITKTPKSPMFGEPDQHQLGMQRFAESCHFCHGAFAVSGGVVPDLRWSAISANEQAWDQVVREGALEKQGMVSFAENLTKEDTDAIRAYVIQQAWLAVTNGDAAAPGGQ
;
A
#
# COMPACT_ATOMS: atom_id res chain seq x y z
N HIS A 1 -13.54 3.57 1.31
CA HIS A 1 -13.72 3.61 2.78
C HIS A 1 -15.07 4.25 3.11
N PRO A 2 -15.68 3.99 4.29
CA PRO A 2 -17.00 4.53 4.64
C PRO A 2 -17.03 6.07 4.62
N MET A 3 -18.08 6.63 4.05
CA MET A 3 -18.44 8.05 4.18
C MET A 3 -19.33 8.26 5.42
N ALA A 4 -19.54 9.52 5.82
CA ALA A 4 -20.48 9.88 6.89
C ALA A 4 -21.46 10.94 6.42
N PHE A 5 -22.70 10.91 6.91
CA PHE A 5 -23.70 11.96 6.71
C PHE A 5 -23.96 12.66 8.04
N ASN A 6 -24.09 13.98 8.02
CA ASN A 6 -24.51 14.76 9.18
C ASN A 6 -25.84 15.48 8.88
N PRO A 7 -26.92 15.16 9.63
CA PRO A 7 -28.23 15.76 9.40
C PRO A 7 -28.29 17.24 9.76
N ASP A 8 -27.45 17.73 10.68
CA ASP A 8 -27.46 19.13 11.12
C ASP A 8 -26.86 20.06 10.05
N THR A 9 -25.84 19.60 9.33
CA THR A 9 -25.24 20.35 8.21
C THR A 9 -25.89 20.00 6.87
N GLY A 10 -26.56 18.84 6.78
CA GLY A 10 -27.09 18.29 5.53
C GLY A 10 -26.01 17.78 4.57
N LEU A 11 -24.78 17.56 5.04
CA LEU A 11 -23.62 17.23 4.20
C LEU A 11 -23.22 15.76 4.30
N VAL A 12 -22.67 15.24 3.20
CA VAL A 12 -21.99 13.93 3.12
C VAL A 12 -20.49 14.16 3.05
N TYR A 13 -19.73 13.55 3.95
CA TYR A 13 -18.26 13.62 3.99
C TYR A 13 -17.65 12.38 3.35
N ILE A 14 -16.99 12.55 2.21
CA ILE A 14 -16.56 11.48 1.30
C ILE A 14 -15.03 11.40 1.28
N PRO A 15 -14.43 10.23 1.55
CA PRO A 15 -13.00 9.98 1.35
C PRO A 15 -12.72 9.69 -0.14
N VAL A 16 -12.60 10.75 -0.94
CA VAL A 16 -12.38 10.70 -2.39
C VAL A 16 -11.01 10.10 -2.72
N ASN A 17 -10.95 9.33 -3.80
CA ASN A 17 -9.75 8.72 -4.34
C ASN A 17 -9.57 9.18 -5.79
N GLU A 18 -8.38 9.66 -6.10
CA GLU A 18 -7.95 10.02 -7.44
C GLU A 18 -6.77 9.11 -7.76
N ILE A 19 -7.01 8.05 -8.55
CA ILE A 19 -6.01 7.04 -8.88
C ILE A 19 -6.11 6.76 -10.38
N PRO A 20 -5.09 7.09 -11.19
CA PRO A 20 -5.07 6.70 -12.59
C PRO A 20 -4.86 5.19 -12.71
N PHE A 21 -5.58 4.55 -13.64
CA PHE A 21 -5.43 3.13 -13.92
C PHE A 21 -5.28 2.92 -15.43
N PHE A 22 -4.28 2.13 -15.83
CA PHE A 22 -4.00 1.83 -17.23
C PHE A 22 -4.65 0.52 -17.64
N TYR A 23 -5.35 0.54 -18.77
CA TYR A 23 -5.91 -0.66 -19.39
C TYR A 23 -5.30 -0.83 -20.78
N ASP A 24 -4.70 -1.98 -21.03
CA ASP A 24 -4.21 -2.37 -22.35
C ASP A 24 -4.99 -3.58 -22.87
N LYS A 25 -5.43 -3.51 -24.12
CA LYS A 25 -6.17 -4.58 -24.82
C LYS A 25 -5.30 -5.36 -25.80
N THR A 26 -4.03 -4.98 -25.96
CA THR A 26 -3.13 -5.55 -26.97
C THR A 26 -2.51 -6.87 -26.53
N ARG A 27 -2.55 -7.20 -25.23
CA ARG A 27 -2.08 -8.49 -24.70
C ARG A 27 -3.22 -9.48 -24.53
N ASN A 28 -3.01 -10.71 -25.03
CA ASN A 28 -3.96 -11.79 -24.86
C ASN A 28 -3.91 -12.32 -23.43
N VAL A 29 -4.94 -12.04 -22.64
CA VAL A 29 -5.07 -12.54 -21.26
C VAL A 29 -5.34 -14.05 -21.20
N GLU A 30 -5.67 -14.70 -22.32
CA GLU A 30 -5.93 -16.14 -22.38
C GLU A 30 -4.68 -17.00 -22.11
N GLU A 31 -3.47 -16.45 -22.30
CA GLU A 31 -2.20 -17.12 -21.97
C GLU A 31 -1.66 -16.71 -20.58
N SER A 32 -2.42 -15.93 -19.81
CA SER A 32 -2.07 -15.56 -18.45
C SER A 32 -1.98 -16.80 -17.56
N LYS A 33 -0.88 -16.92 -16.82
CA LYS A 33 -0.73 -17.97 -15.80
C LYS A 33 -1.15 -17.48 -14.41
N SER A 34 -1.83 -16.33 -14.34
CA SER A 34 -2.30 -15.78 -13.07
C SER A 34 -3.27 -16.73 -12.38
N PHE A 35 -3.13 -16.85 -11.06
CA PHE A 35 -4.16 -17.43 -10.20
C PHE A 35 -5.45 -16.59 -10.17
N TRP A 36 -5.37 -15.32 -10.60
CA TRP A 36 -6.44 -14.35 -10.51
C TRP A 36 -7.11 -14.15 -11.87
N ASN A 37 -8.39 -14.49 -11.98
CA ASN A 37 -9.19 -14.16 -13.16
C ASN A 37 -9.81 -12.75 -12.99
N ILE A 38 -9.01 -11.72 -13.25
CA ILE A 38 -9.38 -10.31 -13.08
C ILE A 38 -9.90 -9.64 -14.35
N GLY A 39 -9.87 -10.33 -15.50
CA GLY A 39 -10.40 -9.82 -16.77
C GLY A 39 -9.57 -8.72 -17.43
N TYR A 40 -8.34 -8.46 -16.95
CA TYR A 40 -7.36 -7.57 -17.58
C TYR A 40 -5.94 -8.10 -17.37
N ASP A 41 -5.00 -7.59 -18.17
CA ASP A 41 -3.59 -7.92 -18.04
C ASP A 41 -2.94 -7.10 -16.93
N ALA A 42 -2.57 -7.75 -15.83
CA ALA A 42 -1.90 -7.10 -14.70
C ALA A 42 -0.47 -6.62 -15.02
N ALA A 43 0.13 -7.11 -16.12
CA ALA A 43 1.42 -6.64 -16.63
C ALA A 43 1.30 -5.43 -17.59
N ALA A 44 0.08 -4.98 -17.91
CA ALA A 44 -0.14 -3.88 -18.85
C ALA A 44 0.48 -2.57 -18.37
N GLY A 45 1.24 -1.92 -19.26
CA GLY A 45 1.87 -0.62 -18.98
C GLY A 45 3.06 -0.65 -18.02
N TRP A 46 3.46 -1.81 -17.50
CA TRP A 46 4.63 -1.93 -16.65
C TRP A 46 5.90 -2.20 -17.47
N PRO A 47 6.87 -1.28 -17.48
CA PRO A 47 8.15 -1.53 -18.11
C PRO A 47 9.03 -2.41 -17.22
N VAL A 48 9.93 -3.18 -17.82
CA VAL A 48 10.96 -3.96 -17.08
C VAL A 48 11.97 -3.03 -16.42
N GLU A 49 12.34 -1.95 -17.11
CA GLU A 49 13.29 -0.94 -16.64
C GLU A 49 12.69 0.46 -16.76
N TYR A 50 13.11 1.36 -15.89
CA TYR A 50 12.65 2.74 -15.90
C TYR A 50 13.75 3.65 -15.33
N PRO A 51 13.85 4.91 -15.82
CA PRO A 51 14.83 5.85 -15.31
C PRO A 51 14.50 6.29 -13.88
N ALA A 52 15.52 6.74 -13.15
CA ALA A 52 15.38 7.36 -11.84
C ALA A 52 14.30 8.46 -11.84
N GLY A 53 13.55 8.56 -10.74
CA GLY A 53 12.43 9.51 -10.58
C GLY A 53 11.11 9.09 -11.24
N THR A 54 11.06 8.00 -12.03
CA THR A 54 9.80 7.52 -12.63
C THR A 54 8.77 7.15 -11.57
N LEU A 55 9.16 6.42 -10.52
CA LEU A 55 8.23 5.99 -9.47
C LEU A 55 7.67 7.17 -8.67
N ASP A 56 8.49 8.19 -8.41
CA ASP A 56 8.04 9.43 -7.76
C ASP A 56 7.04 10.19 -8.63
N ALA A 57 7.32 10.28 -9.94
CA ALA A 57 6.43 10.91 -10.90
C ALA A 57 5.07 10.20 -10.98
N VAL A 58 5.07 8.86 -11.01
CA VAL A 58 3.83 8.06 -11.02
C VAL A 58 3.07 8.22 -9.70
N SER A 59 3.76 8.16 -8.56
CA SER A 59 3.15 8.33 -7.24
C SER A 59 2.52 9.71 -7.07
N GLY A 60 3.10 10.75 -7.69
CA GLY A 60 2.56 12.10 -7.68
C GLY A 60 1.28 12.29 -8.51
N LEU A 61 0.86 11.29 -9.29
CA LEU A 61 -0.43 11.31 -9.99
C LEU A 61 -1.59 10.86 -9.10
N ASP A 62 -1.29 10.20 -7.99
CA ASP A 62 -2.30 9.77 -7.03
C ASP A 62 -2.73 10.93 -6.12
N GLY A 63 -3.99 10.93 -5.70
CA GLY A 63 -4.55 11.96 -4.84
C GLY A 63 -5.66 11.43 -3.94
N GLY A 64 -5.80 12.03 -2.77
CA GLY A 64 -6.95 11.81 -1.90
C GLY A 64 -7.57 13.14 -1.50
N THR A 65 -8.86 13.14 -1.17
CA THR A 65 -9.53 14.34 -0.66
C THR A 65 -10.59 13.95 0.37
N LEU A 66 -10.67 14.67 1.49
CA LEU A 66 -11.89 14.71 2.30
C LEU A 66 -12.83 15.76 1.71
N LEU A 67 -13.91 15.29 1.08
CA LEU A 67 -14.88 16.14 0.42
C LEU A 67 -16.14 16.27 1.27
N ALA A 68 -16.54 17.49 1.61
CA ALA A 68 -17.91 17.74 2.07
C ALA A 68 -18.81 18.06 0.87
N TRP A 69 -19.75 17.17 0.61
CA TRP A 69 -20.68 17.23 -0.50
C TRP A 69 -22.07 17.62 -0.02
N ASP A 70 -22.69 18.59 -0.69
CA ASP A 70 -24.11 18.89 -0.52
C ASP A 70 -24.92 18.00 -1.49
N PRO A 71 -25.62 16.96 -1.01
CA PRO A 71 -26.33 16.02 -1.87
C PRO A 71 -27.60 16.64 -2.48
N VAL A 72 -28.12 17.73 -1.92
CA VAL A 72 -29.32 18.40 -2.44
C VAL A 72 -28.96 19.33 -3.59
N LYS A 73 -27.88 20.09 -3.44
CA LYS A 73 -27.37 21.01 -4.46
C LYS A 73 -26.45 20.34 -5.48
N ALA A 74 -25.96 19.14 -5.17
CA ALA A 74 -24.97 18.41 -5.96
C ALA A 74 -23.69 19.22 -6.21
N GLU A 75 -23.15 19.84 -5.14
CA GLU A 75 -21.95 20.67 -5.21
C GLU A 75 -21.01 20.45 -4.02
N PRO A 76 -19.69 20.65 -4.19
CA PRO A 76 -18.73 20.63 -3.09
C PRO A 76 -18.92 21.86 -2.21
N ARG A 77 -18.96 21.68 -0.89
CA ARG A 77 -19.01 22.78 0.09
C ARG A 77 -17.62 23.20 0.54
N TRP A 78 -16.76 22.22 0.76
CA TRP A 78 -15.34 22.39 1.03
C TRP A 78 -14.62 21.07 0.73
N ALA A 79 -13.30 21.15 0.57
CA ALA A 79 -12.44 20.01 0.29
C ALA A 79 -11.11 20.18 1.02
N VAL A 80 -10.61 19.09 1.61
CA VAL A 80 -9.27 19.02 2.21
C VAL A 80 -8.45 17.98 1.45
N PRO A 81 -7.41 18.39 0.70
CA PRO A 81 -6.58 17.46 -0.05
C PRO A 81 -5.69 16.63 0.89
N PHE A 82 -5.44 15.40 0.48
CA PHE A 82 -4.48 14.48 1.07
C PHE A 82 -3.42 14.07 0.04
N PRO A 83 -2.19 13.83 0.50
CA PRO A 83 -1.07 13.50 -0.40
C PRO A 83 -1.20 12.11 -1.06
N LEU A 84 -1.99 11.20 -0.48
CA LEU A 84 -2.19 9.85 -0.99
C LEU A 84 -3.68 9.49 -1.03
N PRO A 85 -4.08 8.56 -1.91
CA PRO A 85 -5.43 8.05 -1.99
C PRO A 85 -5.69 7.03 -0.88
N LEU A 86 -6.92 6.51 -0.83
CA LEU A 86 -7.35 5.40 0.03
C LEU A 86 -7.19 5.72 1.53
N ASN A 87 -7.44 6.98 1.89
CA ASN A 87 -7.50 7.44 3.27
C ASN A 87 -8.66 6.78 4.05
N GLY A 88 -8.61 6.90 5.37
CA GLY A 88 -9.53 6.28 6.29
C GLY A 88 -10.99 6.62 6.05
N GLY A 89 -11.85 5.82 6.68
CA GLY A 89 -13.28 6.14 6.73
C GLY A 89 -13.53 7.37 7.58
N VAL A 90 -14.74 7.91 7.45
CA VAL A 90 -15.13 9.17 8.08
C VAL A 90 -16.17 8.92 9.16
N LEU A 91 -16.09 9.68 10.26
CA LEU A 91 -17.13 9.82 11.28
C LEU A 91 -17.56 11.29 11.32
N SER A 92 -18.86 11.55 11.48
CA SER A 92 -19.34 12.89 11.84
C SER A 92 -20.18 12.83 13.12
N THR A 93 -20.19 13.91 13.89
CA THR A 93 -20.92 14.02 15.16
C THR A 93 -21.83 15.25 15.15
N THR A 94 -22.85 15.23 16.02
CA THR A 94 -23.76 16.37 16.26
C THR A 94 -23.07 17.58 16.89
N ALA A 95 -21.84 17.42 17.38
CA ALA A 95 -21.02 18.51 17.89
C ALA A 95 -20.38 19.38 16.78
N GLY A 96 -20.72 19.11 15.50
CA GLY A 96 -20.14 19.82 14.37
C GLY A 96 -18.71 19.38 14.05
N LEU A 97 -18.35 18.12 14.36
CA LEU A 97 -17.03 17.57 14.08
C LEU A 97 -17.08 16.48 13.00
N VAL A 98 -16.00 16.38 12.24
CA VAL A 98 -15.72 15.30 11.30
C VAL A 98 -14.35 14.72 11.60
N PHE A 99 -14.25 13.40 11.75
CA PHE A 99 -12.98 12.72 12.02
C PHE A 99 -12.58 11.84 10.85
N GLN A 100 -11.32 11.91 10.46
CA GLN A 100 -10.75 11.03 9.45
C GLN A 100 -9.25 10.83 9.69
N GLY A 101 -8.79 9.62 9.40
CA GLY A 101 -7.37 9.30 9.34
C GLY A 101 -6.81 9.25 7.92
N ASN A 102 -5.55 9.62 7.72
CA ASN A 102 -4.87 9.51 6.44
C ASN A 102 -3.94 8.28 6.36
N LYS A 103 -3.39 8.03 5.16
CA LYS A 103 -2.48 6.90 4.91
C LYS A 103 -1.18 6.92 5.72
N PHE A 104 -0.72 8.09 6.14
CA PHE A 104 0.50 8.24 6.94
C PHE A 104 0.25 8.16 8.45
N GLY A 105 -1.00 7.94 8.86
CA GLY A 105 -1.36 7.77 10.26
C GLY A 105 -1.77 9.06 10.96
N GLU A 106 -1.84 10.19 10.27
CA GLU A 106 -2.40 11.41 10.88
C GLU A 106 -3.92 11.23 11.02
N PHE A 107 -4.42 11.35 12.24
CA PHE A 107 -5.84 11.32 12.57
C PHE A 107 -6.29 12.72 12.95
N VAL A 108 -7.28 13.25 12.24
CA VAL A 108 -7.63 14.67 12.28
C VAL A 108 -9.11 14.84 12.61
N ALA A 109 -9.42 15.85 13.41
CA ALA A 109 -10.76 16.38 13.61
C ALA A 109 -10.90 17.70 12.84
N TYR A 110 -11.95 17.80 12.06
CA TYR A 110 -12.30 18.96 11.25
C TYR A 110 -13.61 19.58 11.74
N ASP A 111 -13.74 20.89 11.58
CA ASP A 111 -15.03 21.55 11.63
C ASP A 111 -15.91 21.05 10.48
N ALA A 112 -17.12 20.59 10.81
CA ALA A 112 -18.05 19.99 9.86
C ALA A 112 -18.55 20.97 8.79
N ALA A 113 -18.65 22.26 9.11
CA ALA A 113 -19.20 23.27 8.23
C ALA A 113 -18.14 23.87 7.29
N THR A 114 -16.88 23.98 7.75
CA THR A 114 -15.82 24.69 7.02
C THR A 114 -14.67 23.81 6.54
N GLY A 115 -14.48 22.63 7.12
CA GLY A 115 -13.30 21.79 6.87
C GLY A 115 -12.04 22.29 7.59
N GLU A 116 -12.16 23.26 8.50
CA GLU A 116 -11.04 23.74 9.31
C GLU A 116 -10.47 22.63 10.19
N ARG A 117 -9.14 22.52 10.24
CA ARG A 117 -8.47 21.55 11.11
C ARG A 117 -8.50 22.05 12.55
N LEU A 118 -9.19 21.33 13.44
CA LEU A 118 -9.34 21.71 14.84
C LEU A 118 -8.39 20.94 15.76
N TRP A 119 -8.05 19.71 15.40
CA TRP A 119 -7.18 18.86 16.18
C TRP A 119 -6.56 17.77 15.31
N SER A 120 -5.37 17.30 15.67
CA SER A 120 -4.75 16.14 15.04
C SER A 120 -3.86 15.36 15.99
N HIS A 121 -3.70 14.07 15.72
CA HIS A 121 -2.76 13.19 16.40
C HIS A 121 -2.17 12.17 15.43
N ASN A 122 -0.88 11.85 15.57
CA ASN A 122 -0.26 10.78 14.79
C ASN A 122 -0.53 9.43 15.44
N LEU A 123 -1.07 8.49 14.68
CA LEU A 123 -1.28 7.11 15.09
C LEU A 123 -0.04 6.26 14.78
N VAL A 124 -0.02 5.05 15.34
CA VAL A 124 0.98 4.04 15.02
C VAL A 124 0.47 3.21 13.85
N GLY A 125 0.99 3.48 12.66
CA GLY A 125 0.54 2.89 11.39
C GLY A 125 -0.54 3.72 10.69
N ASN A 126 -1.23 3.12 9.72
CA ASN A 126 -2.20 3.78 8.85
C ASN A 126 -3.54 3.86 9.56
N ALA A 127 -4.26 4.95 9.35
CA ALA A 127 -5.59 5.14 9.91
C ALA A 127 -6.68 4.80 8.87
N ALA A 128 -6.66 3.58 8.32
CA ALA A 128 -7.52 3.19 7.18
C ALA A 128 -8.97 2.83 7.57
N ALA A 129 -9.23 2.48 8.84
CA ALA A 129 -10.59 2.16 9.29
C ALA A 129 -11.43 3.44 9.48
N ALA A 130 -12.76 3.30 9.49
CA ALA A 130 -13.62 4.37 9.95
C ALA A 130 -13.52 4.48 11.48
N PRO A 131 -13.35 5.69 12.03
CA PRO A 131 -13.46 5.90 13.47
C PRO A 131 -14.91 5.71 13.94
N MET A 132 -15.08 5.44 15.23
CA MET A 132 -16.37 5.35 15.90
C MET A 132 -16.34 6.07 17.25
N THR A 133 -17.51 6.50 17.74
CA THR A 133 -17.62 7.11 19.08
C THR A 133 -18.71 6.43 19.89
N TYR A 134 -18.53 6.40 21.21
CA TYR A 134 -19.45 5.81 22.17
C TYR A 134 -19.31 6.50 23.53
N GLU A 135 -20.22 6.19 24.45
CA GLU A 135 -20.22 6.72 25.81
C GLU A 135 -20.16 5.57 26.82
N ILE A 136 -19.38 5.76 27.89
CA ILE A 136 -19.37 4.90 29.08
C ILE A 136 -19.45 5.82 30.30
N ASP A 137 -20.44 5.58 31.17
CA ASP A 137 -20.63 6.31 32.44
C ASP A 137 -20.62 7.86 32.30
N GLY A 138 -21.21 8.37 31.22
CA GLY A 138 -21.27 9.81 30.93
C GLY A 138 -20.00 10.40 30.31
N GLU A 139 -18.99 9.58 30.01
CA GLU A 139 -17.76 10.01 29.35
C GLU A 139 -17.71 9.52 27.90
N GLN A 140 -17.47 10.43 26.96
CA GLN A 140 -17.40 10.11 25.53
C GLN A 140 -16.00 9.63 25.14
N TYR A 141 -15.98 8.57 24.33
CA TYR A 141 -14.78 7.95 23.77
C TYR A 141 -14.84 7.97 22.24
N LEU A 142 -13.67 8.07 21.62
CA LEU A 142 -13.48 8.02 20.16
C LEU A 142 -12.44 6.95 19.85
N SER A 143 -12.83 5.90 19.15
CA SER A 143 -11.93 4.80 18.79
C SER A 143 -11.68 4.70 17.30
N VAL A 144 -10.47 4.31 16.94
CA VAL A 144 -10.06 4.03 15.56
C VAL A 144 -9.14 2.82 15.53
N LEU A 145 -9.29 1.97 14.51
CA LEU A 145 -8.34 0.90 14.24
C LEU A 145 -7.19 1.45 13.40
N SER A 146 -5.97 1.33 13.92
CA SER A 146 -4.74 1.72 13.24
C SER A 146 -3.92 0.49 12.89
N GLY A 147 -3.41 0.41 11.67
CA GLY A 147 -2.58 -0.71 11.23
C GLY A 147 -2.03 -0.54 9.83
N TRP A 148 -0.80 -1.02 9.62
CA TRP A 148 -0.15 -1.01 8.31
C TRP A 148 -0.58 -2.18 7.44
N GLY A 149 -1.53 -1.89 6.54
CA GLY A 149 -2.07 -2.86 5.59
C GLY A 149 -3.24 -2.30 4.79
N SER A 150 -3.37 -2.78 3.56
CA SER A 150 -4.53 -2.69 2.66
C SER A 150 -4.08 -3.21 1.30
N VAL A 151 -5.02 -3.33 0.34
CA VAL A 151 -4.67 -3.68 -1.05
C VAL A 151 -3.65 -2.71 -1.66
N SER A 152 -3.71 -1.41 -1.34
CA SER A 152 -2.75 -0.44 -1.87
C SER A 152 -1.36 -0.61 -1.27
N ASN A 153 -1.25 -0.96 0.02
CA ASN A 153 0.04 -1.24 0.65
C ASN A 153 0.68 -2.52 0.10
N LEU A 154 -0.12 -3.45 -0.43
CA LEU A 154 0.38 -4.67 -1.07
C LEU A 154 0.79 -4.45 -2.52
N ILE A 155 0.00 -3.69 -3.30
CA ILE A 155 0.24 -3.53 -4.75
C ILE A 155 1.13 -2.32 -5.05
N ALA A 156 0.89 -1.18 -4.40
CA ALA A 156 1.49 0.11 -4.74
C ALA A 156 2.59 0.48 -3.73
N GLY A 157 3.46 -0.47 -3.37
CA GLY A 157 4.49 -0.23 -2.36
C GLY A 157 5.40 0.97 -2.66
N PHE A 158 5.65 1.23 -3.95
CA PHE A 158 6.45 2.35 -4.42
C PHE A 158 5.90 3.74 -4.05
N THR A 159 4.60 3.87 -3.73
CA THR A 159 4.00 5.18 -3.39
C THR A 159 4.28 5.63 -1.96
N TYR A 160 4.83 4.75 -1.11
CA TYR A 160 5.00 5.01 0.33
C TYR A 160 6.41 5.44 0.73
N GLY A 161 7.34 5.52 -0.23
CA GLY A 161 8.73 5.87 0.00
C GLY A 161 9.46 4.79 0.81
N GLU A 162 9.91 5.12 2.03
CA GLU A 162 10.66 4.21 2.87
C GLU A 162 9.83 3.03 3.40
N ALA A 163 10.45 1.85 3.42
CA ALA A 163 9.82 0.63 3.90
C ALA A 163 9.37 0.80 5.35
N LYS A 164 8.09 0.53 5.61
CA LYS A 164 7.53 0.58 6.96
C LYS A 164 7.71 -0.78 7.63
N ALA A 165 7.98 -0.76 8.94
CA ALA A 165 7.98 -1.99 9.71
C ALA A 165 6.58 -2.56 9.79
N LYS A 166 6.49 -3.88 9.93
CA LYS A 166 5.24 -4.56 10.23
C LYS A 166 4.80 -4.17 11.65
N GLU A 167 3.90 -3.20 11.72
CA GLU A 167 3.24 -2.80 12.97
C GLU A 167 2.13 -3.77 13.36
N PRO A 168 2.01 -4.16 14.65
CA PRO A 168 0.78 -4.73 15.17
C PRO A 168 -0.38 -3.76 14.96
N ALA A 169 -1.51 -4.26 14.46
CA ALA A 169 -2.74 -3.48 14.43
C ALA A 169 -3.19 -3.17 15.88
N ARG A 170 -3.67 -1.94 16.11
CA ARG A 170 -4.07 -1.45 17.43
C ARG A 170 -5.46 -0.83 17.37
N VAL A 171 -6.24 -1.04 18.43
CA VAL A 171 -7.39 -0.19 18.75
C VAL A 171 -6.84 1.00 19.52
N ILE A 172 -7.00 2.20 18.97
CA ILE A 172 -6.59 3.43 19.63
C ILE A 172 -7.85 4.17 20.04
N THR A 173 -7.95 4.53 21.32
CA THR A 173 -9.11 5.21 21.89
C THR A 173 -8.68 6.53 22.53
N PHE A 174 -9.39 7.60 22.16
CA PHE A 174 -9.23 8.95 22.68
C PHE A 174 -10.41 9.30 23.59
N LYS A 175 -10.13 10.16 24.57
CA LYS A 175 -11.13 10.87 25.38
C LYS A 175 -10.57 12.23 25.79
N LEU A 176 -11.43 13.15 26.21
CA LEU A 176 -10.99 14.45 26.74
C LEU A 176 -10.10 14.26 27.97
N GLY A 177 -8.97 14.97 28.01
CA GLY A 177 -8.01 14.89 29.12
C GLY A 177 -7.22 13.57 29.20
N GLY A 178 -7.33 12.67 28.22
CA GLY A 178 -6.52 11.45 28.17
C GLY A 178 -5.03 11.76 27.98
N THR A 179 -4.17 11.12 28.78
CA THR A 179 -2.70 11.34 28.77
C THR A 179 -1.91 10.04 28.61
N GLU A 180 -2.58 8.95 28.24
CA GLU A 180 -1.94 7.65 28.06
C GLU A 180 -0.91 7.68 26.92
N PHE A 181 0.14 6.87 27.07
CA PHE A 181 1.26 6.85 26.15
C PHE A 181 0.86 6.22 24.80
N MET A 182 1.15 6.92 23.70
CA MET A 182 1.13 6.36 22.34
C MET A 182 2.50 5.73 22.04
N PRO A 183 2.57 4.44 21.66
CA PRO A 183 3.85 3.85 21.29
C PRO A 183 4.44 4.52 20.06
N GLU A 184 5.78 4.53 19.96
CA GLU A 184 6.44 4.97 18.74
C GLU A 184 6.33 3.89 17.65
N PRO A 185 6.26 4.28 16.36
CA PRO A 185 6.36 3.34 15.26
C PRO A 185 7.72 2.59 15.28
N LEU A 186 7.68 1.29 15.03
CA LEU A 186 8.84 0.46 14.76
C LEU A 186 9.52 0.95 13.47
N VAL A 187 10.84 0.96 13.52
CA VAL A 187 11.68 1.29 12.37
C VAL A 187 12.09 0.00 11.67
N ALA A 188 11.76 -0.12 10.39
CA ALA A 188 12.27 -1.23 9.59
C ALA A 188 13.74 -0.98 9.29
N SER A 189 14.62 -1.85 9.77
CA SER A 189 16.03 -1.87 9.35
C SER A 189 16.21 -2.93 8.27
N ILE A 190 15.80 -2.61 7.04
CA ILE A 190 16.09 -3.44 5.87
C ILE A 190 17.22 -2.77 5.10
N THR A 191 18.38 -3.42 5.05
CA THR A 191 19.48 -2.96 4.20
C THR A 191 19.11 -3.18 2.73
N LYS A 192 18.77 -2.11 2.02
CA LYS A 192 18.49 -2.08 0.58
C LYS A 192 19.78 -2.30 -0.21
N THR A 193 20.17 -3.55 -0.35
CA THR A 193 21.31 -3.96 -1.18
C THR A 193 21.03 -5.31 -1.85
N PRO A 194 21.35 -5.47 -3.15
CA PRO A 194 21.22 -6.75 -3.84
C PRO A 194 21.93 -7.88 -3.09
N LYS A 195 21.30 -9.05 -3.02
CA LYS A 195 21.86 -10.23 -2.32
C LYS A 195 22.58 -11.21 -3.25
N SER A 196 22.58 -10.93 -4.56
CA SER A 196 23.23 -11.72 -5.61
C SER A 196 23.72 -10.82 -6.73
N PRO A 197 24.77 -11.19 -7.47
CA PRO A 197 25.03 -10.65 -8.79
C PRO A 197 23.80 -10.76 -9.70
N MET A 198 23.66 -9.85 -10.65
CA MET A 198 22.62 -9.92 -11.68
C MET A 198 22.82 -11.17 -12.55
N PHE A 199 21.73 -11.80 -12.95
CA PHE A 199 21.72 -12.96 -13.83
C PHE A 199 20.44 -12.99 -14.68
N GLY A 200 20.44 -13.85 -15.69
CA GLY A 200 19.37 -13.98 -16.67
C GLY A 200 19.57 -13.06 -17.87
N GLU A 201 19.01 -13.49 -19.00
CA GLU A 201 19.04 -12.76 -20.28
C GLU A 201 17.82 -11.82 -20.40
N PRO A 202 17.84 -10.81 -21.29
CA PRO A 202 16.75 -9.84 -21.42
C PRO A 202 15.36 -10.45 -21.61
N ASP A 203 15.24 -11.51 -22.42
CA ASP A 203 13.96 -12.21 -22.63
C ASP A 203 13.48 -12.92 -21.35
N GLN A 204 14.40 -13.42 -20.54
CA GLN A 204 14.09 -14.02 -19.24
C GLN A 204 13.63 -12.96 -18.24
N HIS A 205 14.21 -11.76 -18.26
CA HIS A 205 13.75 -10.63 -17.44
C HIS A 205 12.35 -10.16 -17.85
N GLN A 206 12.07 -10.08 -19.15
CA GLN A 206 10.74 -9.75 -19.67
C GLN A 206 9.69 -10.77 -19.25
N LEU A 207 9.99 -12.07 -19.40
CA LEU A 207 9.12 -13.15 -18.93
C LEU A 207 8.92 -13.07 -17.41
N GLY A 208 10.01 -12.86 -16.67
CA GLY A 208 9.98 -12.74 -15.21
C GLY A 208 9.12 -11.59 -14.73
N MET A 209 9.23 -10.42 -15.37
CA MET A 209 8.38 -9.25 -15.10
C MET A 209 6.91 -9.58 -15.34
N GLN A 210 6.58 -10.21 -16.47
CA GLN A 210 5.22 -10.63 -16.76
C GLN A 210 4.67 -11.58 -15.70
N ARG A 211 5.40 -12.66 -15.38
CA ARG A 211 4.93 -13.66 -14.41
C ARG A 211 4.85 -13.10 -12.99
N PHE A 212 5.75 -12.20 -12.63
CA PHE A 212 5.70 -11.47 -11.37
C PHE A 212 4.47 -10.56 -11.30
N ALA A 213 4.17 -9.82 -12.37
CA ALA A 213 2.98 -9.00 -12.48
C ALA A 213 1.69 -9.82 -12.60
N GLU A 214 1.73 -11.10 -12.95
CA GLU A 214 0.53 -11.95 -12.96
C GLU A 214 0.29 -12.62 -11.59
N SER A 215 1.35 -12.87 -10.81
CA SER A 215 1.31 -13.83 -9.69
C SER A 215 1.77 -13.27 -8.35
N CYS A 216 2.72 -12.34 -8.34
CA CYS A 216 3.45 -11.93 -7.13
C CYS A 216 3.14 -10.50 -6.70
N HIS A 217 2.94 -9.58 -7.66
CA HIS A 217 2.82 -8.14 -7.38
C HIS A 217 1.62 -7.78 -6.50
N PHE A 218 0.56 -8.60 -6.50
CA PHE A 218 -0.62 -8.40 -5.64
C PHE A 218 -0.32 -8.49 -4.14
N CYS A 219 0.83 -9.09 -3.78
CA CYS A 219 1.33 -9.14 -2.41
C CYS A 219 2.65 -8.36 -2.28
N HIS A 220 3.61 -8.63 -3.17
CA HIS A 220 5.00 -8.15 -3.06
C HIS A 220 5.24 -6.80 -3.74
N GLY A 221 4.19 -6.13 -4.22
CA GLY A 221 4.22 -4.81 -4.84
C GLY A 221 4.64 -4.83 -6.30
N ALA A 222 4.09 -3.89 -7.08
CA ALA A 222 4.55 -3.61 -8.44
C ALA A 222 6.05 -3.30 -8.44
N PHE A 223 6.74 -3.66 -9.53
CA PHE A 223 8.20 -3.55 -9.64
C PHE A 223 9.00 -4.30 -8.56
N ALA A 224 8.36 -5.25 -7.87
CA ALA A 224 8.90 -5.90 -6.67
C ALA A 224 9.21 -4.93 -5.52
N VAL A 225 8.61 -3.74 -5.52
CA VAL A 225 8.71 -2.75 -4.44
C VAL A 225 7.59 -3.00 -3.44
N SER A 226 7.88 -3.74 -2.38
CA SER A 226 6.88 -4.01 -1.34
C SER A 226 6.60 -2.75 -0.50
N GLY A 227 5.34 -2.56 -0.11
CA GLY A 227 4.96 -1.54 0.86
C GLY A 227 5.28 -1.92 2.31
N GLY A 228 5.89 -3.08 2.58
CA GLY A 228 6.28 -3.52 3.93
C GLY A 228 5.23 -4.34 4.70
N VAL A 229 4.08 -4.62 4.09
CA VAL A 229 3.07 -5.55 4.66
C VAL A 229 3.56 -7.00 4.60
N VAL A 230 4.19 -7.35 3.48
CA VAL A 230 4.91 -8.62 3.25
C VAL A 230 6.36 -8.31 2.83
N PRO A 231 7.28 -9.29 2.83
CA PRO A 231 8.68 -9.03 2.50
C PRO A 231 8.88 -8.39 1.13
N ASP A 232 9.82 -7.43 1.04
CA ASP A 232 10.37 -6.96 -0.24
C ASP A 232 11.36 -8.01 -0.78
N LEU A 233 11.04 -8.60 -1.93
CA LEU A 233 11.81 -9.72 -2.47
C LEU A 233 13.20 -9.30 -2.97
N ARG A 234 13.39 -8.02 -3.32
CA ARG A 234 14.66 -7.48 -3.82
C ARG A 234 15.77 -7.57 -2.77
N TRP A 235 15.39 -7.52 -1.50
CA TRP A 235 16.32 -7.49 -0.36
C TRP A 235 16.41 -8.82 0.40
N SER A 236 15.67 -9.84 -0.04
CA SER A 236 15.62 -11.15 0.61
C SER A 236 16.85 -12.00 0.31
N ALA A 237 17.33 -12.77 1.30
CA ALA A 237 18.34 -13.79 1.05
C ALA A 237 17.81 -14.96 0.20
N ILE A 238 16.49 -15.14 0.17
CA ILE A 238 15.84 -16.23 -0.58
C ILE A 238 15.98 -16.01 -2.08
N SER A 239 15.85 -14.77 -2.56
CA SER A 239 15.99 -14.47 -4.01
C SER A 239 17.43 -14.69 -4.52
N ALA A 240 18.42 -14.67 -3.63
CA ALA A 240 19.81 -14.96 -3.97
C ALA A 240 20.14 -16.45 -4.11
N ASN A 241 19.27 -17.35 -3.65
CA ASN A 241 19.53 -18.79 -3.65
C ASN A 241 18.41 -19.54 -4.38
N GLU A 242 18.76 -20.21 -5.47
CA GLU A 242 17.79 -20.94 -6.31
C GLU A 242 17.01 -22.01 -5.55
N GLN A 243 17.69 -22.81 -4.74
CA GLN A 243 17.07 -23.89 -3.99
C GLN A 243 16.11 -23.35 -2.92
N ALA A 244 16.53 -22.30 -2.19
CA ALA A 244 15.67 -21.66 -1.20
C ALA A 244 14.46 -21.00 -1.86
N TRP A 245 14.63 -20.41 -3.05
CA TRP A 245 13.54 -19.86 -3.84
C TRP A 245 12.54 -20.92 -4.24
N ASP A 246 13.00 -22.06 -4.76
CA ASP A 246 12.14 -23.18 -5.17
C ASP A 246 11.36 -23.77 -3.98
N GLN A 247 12.04 -23.97 -2.84
CA GLN A 247 11.41 -24.42 -1.60
C GLN A 247 10.25 -23.53 -1.16
N VAL A 248 10.37 -22.21 -1.32
CA VAL A 248 9.34 -21.26 -0.92
C VAL A 248 8.24 -21.12 -1.97
N VAL A 249 8.62 -20.90 -3.23
CA VAL A 249 7.66 -20.51 -4.29
C VAL A 249 6.94 -21.72 -4.86
N ARG A 250 7.58 -22.89 -4.92
CA ARG A 250 7.00 -24.11 -5.52
C ARG A 250 6.74 -25.20 -4.47
N GLU A 251 7.62 -25.43 -3.51
CA GLU A 251 7.43 -26.51 -2.53
C GLU A 251 6.60 -26.10 -1.30
N GLY A 252 6.19 -24.82 -1.19
CA GLY A 252 5.26 -24.38 -0.17
C GLY A 252 5.84 -24.28 1.25
N ALA A 253 7.15 -24.11 1.39
CA ALA A 253 7.83 -24.06 2.70
C ALA A 253 7.26 -22.98 3.65
N LEU A 254 6.61 -21.95 3.11
CA LEU A 254 6.01 -20.83 3.86
C LEU A 254 4.47 -20.78 3.78
N GLU A 255 3.79 -21.85 3.34
CA GLU A 255 2.32 -21.89 3.20
C GLU A 255 1.59 -21.56 4.51
N LYS A 256 2.09 -22.08 5.64
CA LYS A 256 1.51 -21.79 6.96
C LYS A 256 1.62 -20.32 7.37
N GLN A 257 2.44 -19.54 6.69
CA GLN A 257 2.62 -18.09 6.89
C GLN A 257 1.86 -17.26 5.83
N GLY A 258 1.09 -17.92 4.95
CA GLY A 258 0.29 -17.28 3.92
C GLY A 258 0.97 -17.15 2.54
N MET A 259 2.20 -17.64 2.38
CA MET A 259 2.86 -17.70 1.07
C MET A 259 2.50 -19.01 0.36
N VAL A 260 1.57 -18.93 -0.59
CA VAL A 260 1.07 -20.10 -1.33
C VAL A 260 2.12 -20.72 -2.23
N SER A 261 2.02 -22.04 -2.47
CA SER A 261 2.74 -22.70 -3.56
C SER A 261 2.17 -22.30 -4.92
N PHE A 262 3.06 -22.11 -5.88
CA PHE A 262 2.74 -21.85 -7.29
C PHE A 262 3.05 -23.05 -8.19
N ALA A 263 3.34 -24.23 -7.64
CA ALA A 263 3.78 -25.40 -8.43
C ALA A 263 2.77 -25.87 -9.47
N GLU A 264 1.47 -25.65 -9.24
CA GLU A 264 0.39 -26.03 -10.15
C GLU A 264 0.24 -25.09 -11.36
N ASN A 265 0.62 -23.82 -11.22
CA ASN A 265 0.34 -22.78 -12.22
C ASN A 265 1.59 -22.24 -12.91
N LEU A 266 2.72 -22.19 -12.20
CA LEU A 266 3.99 -21.77 -12.75
C LEU A 266 4.85 -22.99 -13.00
N THR A 267 5.71 -22.96 -14.02
CA THR A 267 6.78 -23.95 -14.23
C THR A 267 8.05 -23.53 -13.49
N LYS A 268 9.08 -24.39 -13.46
CA LYS A 268 10.39 -24.00 -12.91
C LYS A 268 11.00 -22.83 -13.70
N GLU A 269 10.87 -22.85 -15.02
CA GLU A 269 11.31 -21.77 -15.90
C GLU A 269 10.62 -20.44 -15.55
N ASP A 270 9.30 -20.45 -15.34
CA ASP A 270 8.56 -19.24 -14.93
C ASP A 270 9.09 -18.71 -13.58
N THR A 271 9.29 -19.58 -12.58
CA THR A 271 9.76 -19.15 -11.25
C THR A 271 11.22 -18.70 -11.25
N ASP A 272 12.07 -19.27 -12.10
CA ASP A 272 13.46 -18.85 -12.28
C ASP A 272 13.52 -17.49 -13.00
N ALA A 273 12.64 -17.26 -13.98
CA ALA A 273 12.49 -15.97 -14.64
C ALA A 273 12.03 -14.88 -13.65
N ILE A 274 11.05 -15.17 -12.79
CA ILE A 274 10.64 -14.25 -11.71
C ILE A 274 11.83 -13.91 -10.81
N ARG A 275 12.63 -14.92 -10.41
CA ARG A 275 13.81 -14.71 -9.56
C ARG A 275 14.84 -13.80 -10.24
N ALA A 276 15.12 -14.02 -11.53
CA ALA A 276 16.00 -13.17 -12.33
C ALA A 276 15.50 -11.73 -12.37
N TYR A 277 14.20 -11.52 -12.63
CA TYR A 277 13.58 -10.20 -12.62
C TYR A 277 13.65 -9.51 -11.25
N VAL A 278 13.35 -10.21 -10.14
CA VAL A 278 13.46 -9.63 -8.79
C VAL A 278 14.89 -9.15 -8.50
N ILE A 279 15.90 -9.92 -8.90
CA ILE A 279 17.30 -9.52 -8.74
C ILE A 279 17.65 -8.36 -9.67
N GLN A 280 17.15 -8.34 -10.91
CA GLN A 280 17.29 -7.18 -11.80
C GLN A 280 16.69 -5.92 -11.18
N GLN A 281 15.49 -5.97 -10.59
CA GLN A 281 14.87 -4.82 -9.91
C GLN A 281 15.69 -4.34 -8.70
N ALA A 282 16.36 -5.25 -7.99
CA ALA A 282 17.29 -4.88 -6.92
C ALA A 282 18.49 -4.08 -7.46
N TRP A 283 19.04 -4.47 -8.61
CA TRP A 283 20.14 -3.75 -9.27
C TRP A 283 19.68 -2.46 -9.95
N LEU A 284 18.48 -2.42 -10.52
CA LEU A 284 17.88 -1.20 -11.08
C LEU A 284 17.75 -0.12 -10.00
N ALA A 285 17.34 -0.50 -8.78
CA ALA A 285 17.30 0.42 -7.64
C ALA A 285 18.70 0.96 -7.29
N VAL A 286 19.77 0.18 -7.45
CA VAL A 286 21.15 0.68 -7.26
C VAL A 286 21.50 1.69 -8.37
N THR A 287 21.22 1.36 -9.63
CA THR A 287 21.45 2.25 -10.77
C THR A 287 20.70 3.58 -10.64
N ASN A 288 19.48 3.54 -10.10
CA ASN A 288 18.64 4.71 -9.90
C ASN A 288 18.98 5.51 -8.62
N GLY A 289 19.86 5.00 -7.75
CA GLY A 289 20.26 5.66 -6.51
C GLY A 289 19.35 5.40 -5.30
N ASP A 290 18.40 4.47 -5.43
CA ASP A 290 17.44 4.09 -4.38
C ASP A 290 17.98 3.02 -3.41
N ALA A 291 19.12 2.40 -3.74
CA ALA A 291 19.75 1.32 -3.00
C ALA A 291 21.28 1.35 -3.10
N ALA A 292 21.96 0.70 -2.16
CA ALA A 292 23.42 0.61 -2.13
C ALA A 292 23.93 -0.66 -2.83
N ALA A 293 25.03 -0.53 -3.57
CA ALA A 293 25.74 -1.69 -4.13
C ALA A 293 26.35 -2.56 -3.01
N PRO A 294 26.46 -3.89 -3.21
CA PRO A 294 27.09 -4.76 -2.23
C PRO A 294 28.56 -4.36 -1.99
N GLY A 295 28.94 -4.12 -0.74
CA GLY A 295 30.31 -3.78 -0.36
C GLY A 295 30.68 -2.29 -0.45
N GLY A 296 29.73 -1.39 -0.72
CA GLY A 296 29.90 0.05 -0.57
C GLY A 296 29.59 0.53 0.85
N GLN A 297 30.45 1.41 1.40
CA GLN A 297 30.12 2.30 2.53
C GLN A 297 29.32 3.49 2.03
#